data_AF-A0A4S2UP09-F1
#
_entry.id   AF-A0A4S2UP09-F1
#
_cell.length_a   1.000
_cell.length_b   1.000
_cell.length_c   1.000
_cell.angle_alpha   90.00
_cell.angle_beta   90.00
_cell.angle_gamma   90.00
#
_symmetry.space_group_name_H-M   'P 1'
#
loop_
_entity.id
_entity.type
_entity.pdbx_description
1 polymer ?
#
loop_
_entity_poly.entity_id
_entity_poly.type
_entity_poly.pdbx_seq_one_letter_code
_entity_poly.pdbx_strand_id
1 'polypeptide(L)'
;MAGMTDSTLSNEAAAEDSMDPFGGGSHVISWPRAVTVGQLTDEIAQALGNEVSIAVAMPTDANGADREVSGQHPLKIFVTPPSTDLAAVKQLLAAHRPDPHYGMSDEDIKRGSLERKIRSGEELTMAEVQAALRMLIR
;
A
#
# COMPACT_ATOMS: atom_id res chain seq x y z
N MET A 1 -33.21 -22.07 27.69
CA MET A 1 -33.68 -20.76 27.17
C MET A 1 -32.50 -20.10 26.49
N ALA A 2 -32.59 -19.96 25.17
CA ALA A 2 -31.57 -19.36 24.31
C ALA A 2 -31.75 -17.85 24.25
N GLY A 3 -30.66 -17.11 23.99
CA GLY A 3 -30.73 -15.71 23.58
C GLY A 3 -29.54 -14.89 24.07
N MET A 4 -28.34 -15.11 23.52
CA MET A 4 -27.19 -14.24 23.81
C MET A 4 -26.15 -14.28 22.69
N THR A 5 -26.51 -13.83 21.49
CA THR A 5 -25.55 -13.44 20.44
C THR A 5 -26.27 -12.57 19.40
N ASP A 6 -26.32 -11.24 19.57
CA ASP A 6 -26.48 -10.35 18.40
C ASP A 6 -26.20 -8.88 18.71
N SER A 7 -24.98 -8.52 19.11
CA SER A 7 -24.63 -7.09 19.29
C SER A 7 -23.22 -6.72 18.84
N THR A 8 -22.46 -7.64 18.27
CA THR A 8 -21.10 -7.37 17.76
C THR A 8 -21.06 -7.10 16.26
N LEU A 9 -22.05 -7.52 15.48
CA LEU A 9 -22.05 -7.38 14.01
C LEU A 9 -22.42 -5.97 13.51
N SER A 10 -23.15 -5.17 14.31
CA SER A 10 -23.61 -3.84 13.87
C SER A 10 -22.55 -2.74 13.98
N ASN A 11 -21.45 -2.97 14.70
CA ASN A 11 -20.45 -1.93 14.94
C ASN A 11 -19.27 -1.96 13.95
N GLU A 12 -18.97 -3.11 13.34
CA GLU A 12 -17.91 -3.22 12.33
C GLU A 12 -18.31 -2.59 10.99
N ALA A 13 -19.55 -2.81 10.54
CA ALA A 13 -20.05 -2.24 9.28
C ALA A 13 -20.16 -0.69 9.33
N ALA A 14 -20.55 -0.12 10.46
CA ALA A 14 -20.66 1.33 10.63
C ALA A 14 -19.29 2.04 10.71
N ALA A 15 -18.26 1.34 11.22
CA ALA A 15 -16.88 1.84 11.21
C ALA A 15 -16.25 1.80 9.81
N GLU A 16 -16.68 0.86 8.95
CA GLU A 16 -16.23 0.75 7.57
C GLU A 16 -16.77 1.85 6.66
N ASP A 17 -18.06 2.19 6.80
CA ASP A 17 -18.66 3.33 6.07
C ASP A 17 -18.05 4.69 6.47
N SER A 18 -17.61 4.83 7.74
CA SER A 18 -16.96 6.07 8.22
C SER A 18 -15.51 6.23 7.73
N MET A 19 -14.90 5.18 7.18
CA MET A 19 -13.53 5.20 6.68
C MET A 19 -13.44 5.18 5.15
N ASP A 20 -14.57 5.10 4.43
CA ASP A 20 -14.57 5.13 2.97
C ASP A 20 -14.15 6.52 2.45
N PRO A 21 -12.98 6.65 1.81
CA PRO A 21 -12.52 7.93 1.28
C PRO A 21 -13.36 8.42 0.09
N PHE A 22 -14.24 7.58 -0.46
CA PHE A 22 -15.12 7.90 -1.58
C PHE A 22 -16.54 8.30 -1.18
N GLY A 23 -16.82 8.42 0.12
CA GLY A 23 -18.09 8.98 0.61
C GLY A 23 -19.30 8.06 0.45
N GLY A 24 -19.07 6.74 0.41
CA GLY A 24 -20.11 5.73 0.25
C GLY A 24 -20.30 5.35 -1.22
N GLY A 25 -20.09 4.08 -1.54
CA GLY A 25 -20.15 3.56 -2.91
C GLY A 25 -18.89 2.83 -3.36
N SER A 26 -17.97 2.53 -2.44
CA SER A 26 -16.86 1.64 -2.72
C SER A 26 -17.14 0.21 -2.27
N HIS A 27 -16.42 -0.73 -2.86
CA HIS A 27 -16.25 -2.06 -2.29
C HIS A 27 -15.01 -2.09 -1.41
N VAL A 28 -15.12 -2.77 -0.27
CA VAL A 28 -14.00 -2.95 0.66
C VAL A 28 -13.43 -4.36 0.51
N ILE A 29 -12.11 -4.45 0.31
CA ILE A 29 -11.36 -5.71 0.25
C ILE A 29 -10.31 -5.69 1.36
N SER A 30 -10.34 -6.69 2.24
CA SER A 30 -9.24 -6.93 3.19
C SER A 30 -8.11 -7.70 2.50
N TRP A 31 -6.88 -7.20 2.58
CA TRP A 31 -5.72 -7.80 1.92
C TRP A 31 -4.56 -8.03 2.91
N PRO A 32 -3.97 -9.23 2.98
CA PRO A 32 -3.02 -9.59 4.04
C PRO A 32 -1.55 -9.27 3.71
N ARG A 33 -1.26 -8.62 2.57
CA ARG A 33 0.11 -8.34 2.10
C ARG A 33 0.27 -6.86 1.79
N ALA A 34 1.49 -6.35 1.96
CA ALA A 34 1.82 -4.98 1.54
C ALA A 34 1.63 -4.80 0.02
N VAL A 35 1.26 -3.59 -0.39
CA VAL A 35 1.09 -3.19 -1.80
C VAL A 35 1.77 -1.86 -2.03
N THR A 36 2.30 -1.64 -3.23
CA THR A 36 2.77 -0.31 -3.66
C THR A 36 1.60 0.38 -4.35
N VAL A 37 0.93 1.31 -3.66
CA VAL A 37 -0.35 1.90 -4.11
C VAL A 37 -0.25 2.51 -5.51
N GLY A 38 0.83 3.25 -5.79
CA GLY A 38 1.05 3.85 -7.13
C GLY A 38 1.12 2.80 -8.23
N GLN A 39 1.98 1.79 -8.06
CA GLN A 39 2.09 0.66 -8.99
C GLN A 39 0.77 -0.09 -9.17
N LEU A 40 0.09 -0.40 -8.06
CA LEU A 40 -1.17 -1.11 -8.10
C LEU A 40 -2.25 -0.31 -8.84
N THR A 41 -2.26 1.01 -8.69
CA THR A 41 -3.21 1.89 -9.39
C THR A 41 -2.96 1.85 -10.90
N ASP A 42 -1.70 1.89 -11.34
CA ASP A 42 -1.33 1.79 -12.75
C ASP A 42 -1.66 0.40 -13.34
N GLU A 43 -1.42 -0.68 -12.59
CA GLU A 43 -1.78 -2.05 -12.97
C GLU A 43 -3.30 -2.21 -13.14
N ILE A 44 -4.09 -1.63 -12.23
CA ILE A 44 -5.56 -1.63 -12.32
C ILE A 44 -6.04 -0.79 -13.50
N ALA A 45 -5.48 0.41 -13.68
CA ALA A 45 -5.81 1.28 -14.80
C ALA A 45 -5.54 0.61 -16.15
N GLN A 46 -4.43 -0.12 -16.26
CA GLN A 46 -4.07 -0.86 -17.48
C GLN A 46 -5.02 -2.03 -17.77
N ALA A 47 -5.48 -2.74 -16.74
CA ALA A 47 -6.28 -3.95 -16.89
C ALA A 47 -7.79 -3.69 -16.96
N LEU A 48 -8.30 -2.73 -16.18
CA LEU A 48 -9.73 -2.46 -15.97
C LEU A 48 -10.17 -1.06 -16.43
N GLY A 49 -9.23 -0.18 -16.78
CA GLY A 49 -9.51 1.18 -17.24
C GLY A 49 -9.35 2.24 -16.15
N ASN A 50 -9.16 3.48 -16.59
CA ASN A 50 -8.89 4.65 -15.72
C ASN A 50 -10.09 5.10 -14.88
N GLU A 51 -11.26 4.51 -15.08
CA GLU A 51 -12.46 4.76 -14.30
C GLU A 51 -12.43 4.07 -12.93
N VAL A 52 -11.63 3.01 -12.79
CA VAL A 52 -11.46 2.31 -11.51
C VAL A 52 -10.44 3.07 -10.66
N SER A 53 -10.89 3.56 -9.51
CA SER A 53 -10.03 4.19 -8.50
C SER A 53 -9.94 3.30 -7.28
N ILE A 54 -8.76 3.29 -6.67
CA ILE A 54 -8.50 2.57 -5.42
C ILE A 54 -7.94 3.51 -4.36
N ALA A 55 -8.26 3.19 -3.11
CA ALA A 55 -7.62 3.80 -1.95
C ALA A 55 -7.24 2.70 -0.95
N VAL A 56 -6.15 2.91 -0.23
CA VAL A 56 -5.62 1.92 0.72
C VAL A 56 -5.51 2.55 2.10
N ALA A 57 -6.16 1.93 3.09
CA ALA A 57 -5.98 2.25 4.49
C ALA A 57 -5.08 1.22 5.17
N MET A 58 -4.02 1.72 5.79
CA MET A 58 -3.07 0.90 6.54
C MET A 58 -3.68 0.45 7.86
N PRO A 59 -3.37 -0.76 8.35
CA PRO A 59 -3.78 -1.19 9.67
C PRO A 59 -3.10 -0.33 10.73
N THR A 60 -3.86 0.11 11.74
CA THR A 60 -3.33 0.94 12.84
C THR A 60 -3.46 0.23 14.20
N ASP A 61 -2.65 0.65 15.17
CA ASP A 61 -2.77 0.24 16.57
C ASP A 61 -3.82 1.03 17.36
N ALA A 62 -3.99 0.69 18.64
CA ALA A 62 -4.94 1.38 19.52
C ALA A 62 -4.60 2.87 19.76
N ASN A 63 -3.37 3.28 19.45
CA ASN A 63 -2.89 4.66 19.57
C ASN A 63 -2.90 5.38 18.21
N GLY A 64 -3.34 4.73 17.13
CA GLY A 64 -3.37 5.28 15.78
C GLY A 64 -2.02 5.22 15.04
N ALA A 65 -1.03 4.47 15.54
CA ALA A 65 0.23 4.26 14.84
C ALA A 65 0.11 3.14 13.79
N ASP A 66 0.80 3.28 12.66
CA ASP A 66 0.82 2.27 11.61
C ASP A 66 1.36 0.94 12.12
N ARG A 67 0.65 -0.14 11.81
CA ARG A 67 1.07 -1.52 12.06
C ARG A 67 1.60 -2.18 10.80
N GLU A 68 2.43 -3.19 11.00
CA GLU A 68 2.86 -4.07 9.93
C GLU A 68 1.67 -4.81 9.31
N VAL A 69 1.62 -4.81 7.98
CA VAL A 69 0.57 -5.51 7.23
C VAL A 69 0.80 -7.01 7.30
N SER A 70 -0.20 -7.74 7.78
CA SER A 70 -0.15 -9.19 7.92
C SER A 70 -1.53 -9.81 7.82
N GLY A 71 -1.63 -11.15 7.86
CA GLY A 71 -2.92 -11.83 7.91
C GLY A 71 -3.79 -11.48 9.13
N GLN A 72 -3.17 -11.09 10.25
CA GLN A 72 -3.88 -10.66 11.46
C GLN A 72 -4.23 -9.17 11.43
N HIS A 73 -3.49 -8.40 10.66
CA HIS A 73 -3.67 -6.96 10.49
C HIS A 73 -3.66 -6.65 8.99
N PRO A 74 -4.72 -7.02 8.25
CA PRO A 74 -4.79 -6.79 6.82
C PRO A 74 -4.97 -5.29 6.55
N LEU A 75 -4.48 -4.83 5.40
CA LEU A 75 -4.84 -3.52 4.87
C LEU A 75 -6.26 -3.56 4.31
N LYS A 76 -6.92 -2.40 4.28
CA LYS A 76 -8.24 -2.23 3.65
C LYS A 76 -8.07 -1.51 2.32
N ILE A 77 -8.58 -2.11 1.25
CA ILE A 77 -8.59 -1.53 -0.09
C ILE A 77 -10.02 -1.16 -0.42
N PHE A 78 -10.25 0.12 -0.69
CA PHE A 78 -11.51 0.65 -1.19
C PHE A 78 -11.44 0.72 -2.71
N VAL A 79 -12.44 0.20 -3.40
CA VAL A 79 -12.49 0.13 -4.87
C VAL A 79 -13.77 0.81 -5.36
N THR A 80 -13.64 1.76 -6.26
CA THR A 80 -14.76 2.50 -6.88
C THR A 80 -14.58 2.53 -8.41
N PRO A 81 -15.64 2.55 -9.23
CA PRO A 81 -17.08 2.50 -8.88
C PRO A 81 -17.52 1.13 -8.36
N PRO A 82 -18.71 1.03 -7.72
CA PRO A 82 -19.21 -0.24 -7.18
C PRO A 82 -19.63 -1.23 -8.27
N SER A 83 -19.67 -0.80 -9.54
CA SER A 83 -19.86 -1.67 -10.69
C SER A 83 -18.59 -2.42 -11.12
N THR A 84 -17.44 -2.14 -10.50
CA THR A 84 -16.16 -2.76 -10.84
C THR A 84 -16.17 -4.28 -10.59
N ASP A 85 -15.58 -5.05 -11.49
CA ASP A 85 -15.39 -6.49 -11.30
C ASP A 85 -14.35 -6.77 -10.20
N LEU A 86 -14.85 -7.07 -9.01
CA LEU A 86 -14.01 -7.40 -7.85
C LEU A 86 -13.21 -8.69 -8.03
N ALA A 87 -13.67 -9.63 -8.86
CA ALA A 87 -12.91 -10.86 -9.11
C ALA A 87 -11.62 -10.53 -9.86
N ALA A 88 -11.71 -9.67 -10.88
CA ALA A 88 -10.55 -9.18 -11.61
C ALA A 88 -9.61 -8.35 -10.71
N VAL A 89 -10.14 -7.45 -9.88
CA VAL A 89 -9.31 -6.69 -8.91
C VAL A 89 -8.58 -7.62 -7.94
N LYS A 90 -9.25 -8.65 -7.41
CA LYS A 90 -8.61 -9.65 -6.53
C LYS A 90 -7.53 -10.46 -7.25
N GLN A 91 -7.72 -10.77 -8.52
CA GLN A 91 -6.68 -11.43 -9.32
C GLN A 91 -5.47 -10.53 -9.53
N LEU A 92 -5.67 -9.25 -9.83
CA LEU A 92 -4.58 -8.26 -9.94
C LEU A 92 -3.84 -8.12 -8.61
N LEU A 93 -4.56 -8.00 -7.50
CA LEU A 93 -3.97 -7.96 -6.17
C LEU A 93 -3.13 -9.22 -5.86
N ALA A 94 -3.62 -10.40 -6.25
CA ALA A 94 -2.89 -11.66 -6.06
C ALA A 94 -1.62 -11.74 -6.93
N ALA A 95 -1.66 -11.14 -8.12
CA ALA A 95 -0.54 -11.10 -9.06
C ALA A 95 0.45 -9.96 -8.76
N HIS A 96 0.01 -8.92 -8.04
CA HIS A 96 0.80 -7.74 -7.72
C HIS A 96 2.11 -8.10 -7.02
N ARG A 97 3.22 -7.61 -7.59
CA ARG A 97 4.56 -7.74 -7.02
C ARG A 97 5.07 -6.34 -6.70
N PRO A 98 5.00 -5.91 -5.42
CA PRO A 98 5.45 -4.59 -5.01
C PRO A 98 6.92 -4.37 -5.40
N ASP A 99 7.17 -3.41 -6.27
CA ASP A 99 8.52 -2.94 -6.58
C ASP A 99 8.86 -1.78 -5.65
N PRO A 100 9.86 -1.94 -4.76
CA PRO A 100 10.27 -0.86 -3.85
C PRO A 100 10.89 0.34 -4.57
N HIS A 101 11.25 0.20 -5.85
CA HIS A 101 11.82 1.27 -6.67
C HIS A 101 10.82 1.80 -7.70
N TYR A 102 9.55 1.40 -7.63
CA TYR A 102 8.53 1.87 -8.57
C TYR A 102 8.45 3.40 -8.58
N GLY A 103 8.54 3.99 -9.78
CA GLY A 103 8.52 5.44 -9.98
C GLY A 103 9.81 6.17 -9.57
N MET A 104 10.86 5.47 -9.13
CA MET A 104 12.18 6.06 -8.88
C MET A 104 13.02 6.06 -10.16
N SER A 105 13.81 7.12 -10.35
CA SER A 105 14.83 7.13 -11.41
C SER A 105 16.04 6.26 -11.02
N ASP A 106 16.80 5.78 -12.01
CA ASP A 106 18.06 5.06 -11.76
C ASP A 106 19.04 5.86 -10.90
N GLU A 107 19.01 7.19 -11.00
CA GLU A 107 19.84 8.10 -10.20
C GLU A 107 19.38 8.11 -8.74
N ASP A 108 18.07 8.14 -8.49
CA ASP A 108 17.50 8.09 -7.14
C ASP A 108 17.74 6.74 -6.46
N ILE A 109 17.64 5.64 -7.21
CA ILE A 109 17.95 4.30 -6.71
C ILE A 109 19.43 4.22 -6.29
N LYS A 110 20.34 4.70 -7.15
CA LYS A 110 21.79 4.72 -6.85
C LYS A 110 22.10 5.61 -5.66
N ARG A 111 21.47 6.79 -5.57
CA ARG A 111 21.61 7.71 -4.44
C ARG A 111 21.12 7.09 -3.14
N GLY A 112 19.92 6.53 -3.14
CA GLY A 112 19.34 5.89 -1.94
C GLY A 112 20.15 4.68 -1.49
N SER A 113 20.72 3.91 -2.42
CA SER A 113 21.67 2.83 -2.11
C SER A 113 22.96 3.36 -1.48
N LEU A 114 23.54 4.41 -2.08
CA LEU A 114 24.76 5.04 -1.59
C LEU A 114 24.58 5.64 -0.18
N GLU A 115 23.49 6.36 0.07
CA GLU A 115 23.18 6.93 1.38
C GLU A 115 22.99 5.84 2.44
N ARG A 116 22.39 4.70 2.08
CA ARG A 116 22.27 3.54 2.97
C ARG A 116 23.64 2.96 3.32
N LYS A 117 24.53 2.80 2.34
CA LYS A 117 25.91 2.32 2.54
C LYS A 117 26.70 3.24 3.45
N ILE A 118 26.62 4.55 3.23
CA ILE A 118 27.27 5.56 4.09
C ILE A 118 26.75 5.44 5.53
N ARG A 119 25.42 5.35 5.72
CA ARG A 119 24.82 5.27 7.06
C ARG A 119 25.15 3.98 7.79
N SER A 120 25.26 2.88 7.07
CA SER A 120 25.59 1.55 7.61
C SER A 120 27.10 1.33 7.80
N GLY A 121 27.95 2.21 7.27
CA GLY A 121 29.41 2.09 7.35
C GLY A 121 29.97 1.01 6.42
N GLU A 122 29.22 0.61 5.39
CA GLU A 122 29.70 -0.33 4.37
C GLU A 122 30.84 0.28 3.53
N GLU A 123 31.75 -0.56 3.05
CA GLU A 123 32.84 -0.13 2.17
C GLU A 123 32.28 0.42 0.86
N LEU A 124 32.68 1.65 0.54
CA LEU A 124 32.34 2.33 -0.70
C LEU A 124 33.42 2.06 -1.74
N THR A 125 33.00 1.70 -2.95
CA THR A 125 33.91 1.69 -4.10
C THR A 125 34.40 3.10 -4.41
N MET A 126 35.53 3.23 -5.10
CA MET A 126 36.09 4.55 -5.42
C MET A 126 35.14 5.40 -6.29
N ALA A 127 34.31 4.77 -7.13
CA ALA A 127 33.27 5.44 -7.89
C ALA A 127 32.14 5.97 -6.98
N GLU A 128 31.74 5.19 -5.97
CA GLU A 128 30.74 5.58 -4.97
C GLU A 128 31.25 6.70 -4.05
N VAL A 129 32.53 6.69 -3.68
CA VAL A 129 33.15 7.79 -2.92
C VAL A 129 33.10 9.11 -3.70
N GLN A 130 33.45 9.08 -4.99
CA GLN A 130 33.36 10.28 -5.84
C GLN A 130 31.91 10.77 -5.99
N ALA A 131 30.95 9.86 -6.11
CA ALA A 131 29.53 10.20 -6.15
C ALA A 131 29.06 10.83 -4.83
N ALA A 132 29.47 10.28 -3.68
CA ALA A 132 29.14 10.79 -2.35
C ALA A 132 29.72 12.19 -2.11
N LEU A 133 30.98 12.43 -2.52
CA LEU A 133 31.61 13.74 -2.43
C LEU A 133 30.89 14.80 -3.26
N ARG A 134 30.43 14.45 -4.47
CA ARG A 134 29.64 15.36 -5.32
C ARG A 134 28.29 15.71 -4.71
N MET A 135 27.70 14.82 -3.91
CA MET A 135 26.44 15.09 -3.20
C MET A 135 26.62 16.06 -2.04
N LEU A 136 27.78 16.06 -1.36
CA LEU A 136 28.07 16.92 -0.20
C LEU A 136 28.46 18.36 -0.56
N ILE A 137 28.91 18.60 -1.80
CA ILE A 137 29.40 19.91 -2.26
C ILE A 137 28.24 20.79 -2.81
N ARG A 138 27.00 20.29 -2.81
CA ARG A 138 25.80 21.04 -3.22
C ARG A 138 25.12 21.75 -2.06
#